data_AF-A0A7C1E5J7-F1
#
_entry.id   AF-A0A7C1E5J7-F1
#
_cell.length_a   1.000
_cell.length_b   1.000
_cell.length_c   1.000
_cell.angle_alpha   90.00
_cell.angle_beta   90.00
_cell.angle_gamma   90.00
#
_symmetry.space_group_name_H-M   'P 1'
#
loop_
_entity.id
_entity.type
_entity.pdbx_description
1 polymer ?
#
loop_
_entity_poly.entity_id
_entity_poly.type
_entity_poly.pdbx_seq_one_letter_code
_entity_poly.pdbx_strand_id
1 'polypeptide(L)'
;MKYRLMDLLACPMCRHFPLELHIISKKEYPSRKLPSEPPLCELYCAYQSKYIKELSSRPPCEECIKWEVEEGAIYCPSCGRWYPIIDSIPHMLPDYIREKEKQDELDFLERNKDRLPEKIVYKGKPHSLLQKVY
;
A
#
# COMPACT_ATOMS: atom_id res chain seq x y z
N MET A 1 7.15 -2.49 -5.22
CA MET A 1 6.67 -1.10 -5.16
C MET A 1 7.58 -0.25 -4.28
N LYS A 2 8.02 0.93 -4.75
CA LYS A 2 8.82 1.86 -3.93
C LYS A 2 7.93 2.62 -2.94
N TYR A 3 8.37 2.84 -1.69
CA TYR A 3 7.60 3.59 -0.68
C TYR A 3 7.21 4.99 -1.14
N ARG A 4 8.12 5.70 -1.82
CA ARG A 4 7.86 7.06 -2.34
C ARG A 4 6.68 7.15 -3.30
N LEU A 5 6.24 6.03 -3.90
CA LEU A 5 5.06 6.03 -4.76
C LEU A 5 3.80 6.43 -3.97
N MET A 6 3.74 6.08 -2.68
CA MET A 6 2.61 6.41 -1.80
C MET A 6 2.40 7.91 -1.60
N ASP A 7 3.43 8.74 -1.85
CA ASP A 7 3.33 10.20 -1.85
C ASP A 7 2.44 10.73 -3.00
N LEU A 8 2.34 9.94 -4.08
CA LEU A 8 1.60 10.30 -5.30
C LEU A 8 0.24 9.61 -5.39
N LEU A 9 0.03 8.52 -4.64
CA LEU A 9 -1.17 7.70 -4.77
C LEU A 9 -2.32 8.21 -3.90
N ALA A 10 -3.43 8.55 -4.56
CA ALA A 10 -4.73 8.73 -3.92
C ALA A 10 -5.65 7.56 -4.26
N CYS A 11 -6.69 7.35 -3.43
CA CYS A 11 -7.66 6.29 -3.69
C CYS A 11 -8.40 6.57 -5.03
N PRO A 12 -8.42 5.63 -6.00
CA PRO A 12 -9.06 5.84 -7.29
C PRO A 12 -10.59 6.05 -7.21
N MET A 13 -11.20 5.65 -6.08
CA MET A 13 -12.66 5.70 -5.90
C MET A 13 -13.16 6.95 -5.18
N CYS A 14 -12.37 7.50 -4.24
CA CYS A 14 -12.79 8.65 -3.43
C CYS A 14 -11.78 9.79 -3.38
N ARG A 15 -10.62 9.64 -4.03
CA ARG A 15 -9.50 10.61 -4.08
C ARG A 15 -8.89 10.95 -2.72
N HIS A 16 -9.17 10.14 -1.69
CA HIS A 16 -8.56 10.31 -0.39
C HIS A 16 -7.05 10.05 -0.44
N PHE A 17 -6.30 10.88 0.28
CA PHE A 17 -4.87 10.83 0.51
C PHE A 17 -4.59 11.31 1.94
N PRO A 18 -3.66 10.69 2.69
CA PRO A 18 -2.82 9.55 2.31
C PRO A 18 -3.54 8.20 2.39
N LEU A 19 -2.93 7.18 1.79
CA LEU A 19 -3.34 5.80 1.93
C LEU A 19 -2.45 5.07 2.94
N GLU A 20 -3.00 4.09 3.64
CA GLU A 20 -2.25 3.22 4.54
C GLU A 20 -1.55 2.12 3.74
N LEU A 21 -0.30 1.82 4.08
CA LEU A 21 0.48 0.75 3.47
C LEU A 21 0.70 -0.37 4.49
N HIS A 22 0.22 -1.56 4.18
CA HIS A 22 0.46 -2.78 4.94
C HIS A 22 1.40 -3.69 4.16
N ILE A 23 2.54 -4.00 4.75
CA ILE A 23 3.62 -4.72 4.08
C ILE A 23 3.57 -6.17 4.53
N ILE A 24 3.47 -7.07 3.55
CA ILE A 24 3.61 -8.50 3.75
C ILE A 24 5.09 -8.81 3.60
N SER A 25 5.67 -8.61 2.41
CA SER A 25 7.09 -8.86 2.13
C SER A 25 7.75 -7.66 1.45
N LYS A 26 9.08 -7.57 1.62
CA LYS A 26 9.91 -6.54 0.99
C LYS A 26 11.26 -7.12 0.60
N LYS A 27 11.85 -6.57 -0.46
CA LYS A 27 13.17 -6.91 -0.95
C LYS A 27 14.12 -5.73 -0.83
N GLU A 28 15.36 -6.05 -0.45
CA GLU A 28 16.43 -5.08 -0.35
C GLU A 28 17.25 -5.02 -1.63
N TYR A 29 17.62 -3.81 -2.03
CA TYR A 29 18.56 -3.53 -3.12
C TYR A 29 19.66 -2.60 -2.61
N PRO A 30 20.73 -3.14 -2.00
CA PRO A 30 21.77 -2.36 -1.34
C PRO A 30 22.54 -1.39 -2.25
N SER A 31 22.56 -1.66 -3.55
CA SER A 31 23.28 -0.85 -4.55
C SER A 31 22.55 0.43 -4.96
N ARG A 32 21.29 0.64 -4.53
CA ARG A 32 20.51 1.83 -4.88
C ARG A 32 21.09 3.08 -4.22
N LYS A 33 21.26 4.14 -5.02
CA LYS A 33 21.74 5.45 -4.57
C LYS A 33 20.63 6.50 -4.70
N LEU A 34 20.70 7.53 -3.86
CA LEU A 34 19.76 8.63 -3.91
C LEU A 34 19.86 9.38 -5.25
N PRO A 35 18.71 9.71 -5.88
CA PRO A 35 18.70 10.52 -7.11
C PRO A 35 18.88 12.02 -6.84
N SER A 36 18.62 12.47 -5.62
CA SER A 36 18.71 13.86 -5.17
C SER A 36 18.89 13.90 -3.65
N GLU A 37 19.20 15.07 -3.10
CA GLU A 37 19.17 15.26 -1.64
C GLU A 37 17.75 14.99 -1.10
N PRO A 38 17.63 14.36 0.08
CA PRO A 38 16.38 14.21 0.79
C PRO A 38 15.75 15.57 1.17
N PRO A 39 14.42 15.66 1.27
CA PRO A 39 13.47 14.57 1.13
C PRO A 39 13.21 14.16 -0.33
N LEU A 40 13.04 12.86 -0.58
CA LEU A 40 12.64 12.35 -1.89
C LEU A 40 11.12 12.38 -2.15
N CYS A 41 10.33 12.67 -1.12
CA CYS A 41 8.87 12.78 -1.17
C CYS A 41 8.50 14.24 -0.87
N GLU A 42 7.42 14.74 -1.46
CA GLU A 42 6.96 16.12 -1.32
C GLU A 42 6.00 16.29 -0.14
N LEU A 43 4.99 15.41 -0.02
CA LEU A 43 3.89 15.59 0.93
C LEU A 43 3.92 14.56 2.07
N TYR A 44 4.13 13.28 1.74
CA TYR A 44 3.97 12.16 2.65
C TYR A 44 5.09 11.13 2.52
N CYS A 45 5.72 10.79 3.64
CA CYS A 45 6.73 9.75 3.73
C CYS A 45 6.09 8.45 4.21
N ALA A 46 5.74 7.54 3.31
CA ALA A 46 5.18 6.23 3.69
C ALA A 46 6.16 5.31 4.43
N TYR A 47 7.47 5.57 4.36
CA TYR A 47 8.45 4.82 5.16
C TYR A 47 8.39 5.20 6.64
N GLN A 48 8.07 6.46 6.95
CA GLN A 48 7.87 6.97 8.32
C GLN A 48 6.39 7.08 8.72
N SER A 49 5.47 6.81 7.78
CA SER A 49 4.02 6.98 7.91
C SER A 49 3.59 8.36 8.42
N LYS A 50 4.19 9.44 7.88
CA LYS A 50 3.95 10.83 8.32
C LYS A 50 4.02 11.81 7.16
N TYR A 51 3.34 12.94 7.29
CA TYR A 51 3.55 14.06 6.37
C TYR A 51 4.96 14.64 6.53
N ILE A 52 5.56 15.07 5.42
CA ILE A 52 6.93 15.64 5.43
C ILE A 52 7.01 16.87 6.35
N LYS A 53 5.99 17.73 6.33
CA LYS A 53 5.88 18.91 7.21
C LYS A 53 5.84 18.59 8.71
N GLU A 54 5.51 17.35 9.08
CA GLU A 54 5.40 16.90 10.48
C GLU A 54 6.68 16.21 10.97
N LEU A 55 7.67 16.04 10.10
CA LEU A 55 8.95 15.44 10.47
C LEU A 55 9.81 16.45 11.24
N SER A 56 10.28 16.05 12.41
CA SER A 56 11.22 16.84 13.22
C SER A 56 12.65 16.83 12.67
N SER A 57 12.96 15.94 11.73
CA SER A 57 14.30 15.74 11.19
C SER A 57 14.26 15.27 9.74
N ARG A 58 15.42 15.34 9.06
CA ARG A 58 15.62 14.79 7.73
C ARG A 58 15.17 13.31 7.68
N PRO A 59 14.33 12.91 6.70
CA PRO A 59 13.90 11.51 6.58
C PRO A 59 15.07 10.61 6.16
N PRO A 60 15.07 9.32 6.58
CA PRO A 60 16.12 8.35 6.27
C PRO A 60 15.95 7.79 4.84
N CYS A 61 16.03 8.67 3.84
CA CYS A 61 15.82 8.30 2.45
C CYS A 61 16.88 7.32 1.93
N GLU A 62 18.09 7.37 2.48
CA GLU A 62 19.23 6.49 2.19
C GLU A 62 18.88 5.02 2.48
N GLU A 63 18.08 4.80 3.52
CA GLU A 63 17.60 3.47 3.89
C GLU A 63 16.31 3.13 3.14
N CYS A 64 15.36 4.08 3.10
CA CYS A 64 14.08 3.90 2.43
C CYS A 64 14.22 3.45 0.95
N ILE A 65 15.19 4.00 0.21
CA ILE A 65 15.34 3.73 -1.23
C ILE A 65 15.79 2.30 -1.53
N LYS A 66 16.48 1.65 -0.59
CA LYS A 66 16.96 0.26 -0.74
C LYS A 66 15.80 -0.72 -0.71
N TRP A 67 14.71 -0.39 -0.03
CA TRP A 67 13.57 -1.28 0.13
C TRP A 67 12.54 -1.15 -1.00
N GLU A 68 12.06 -2.29 -1.46
CA GLU A 68 10.94 -2.41 -2.38
C GLU A 68 9.91 -3.37 -1.80
N VAL A 69 8.66 -2.93 -1.67
CA VAL A 69 7.56 -3.77 -1.19
C VAL A 69 7.21 -4.78 -2.29
N GLU A 70 7.42 -6.06 -2.05
CA GLU A 70 7.10 -7.12 -3.01
C GLU A 70 5.63 -7.51 -2.94
N GLU A 71 5.15 -7.76 -1.72
CA GLU A 71 3.75 -8.12 -1.46
C GLU A 71 3.20 -7.27 -0.32
N GLY A 72 1.93 -6.88 -0.39
CA GLY A 72 1.29 -6.03 0.60
C GLY A 72 -0.13 -5.64 0.23
N ALA A 73 -0.72 -4.74 1.01
CA ALA A 73 -2.01 -4.13 0.71
C ALA A 73 -1.97 -2.64 0.98
N ILE A 74 -2.56 -1.86 0.07
CA ILE A 74 -2.82 -0.43 0.25
C ILE A 74 -4.26 -0.29 0.72
N TYR A 75 -4.50 0.44 1.82
CA TYR A 75 -5.84 0.63 2.38
C TYR A 75 -6.23 2.10 2.42
N CYS A 76 -7.47 2.39 2.03
CA CYS A 76 -8.05 3.71 2.08
C CYS A 76 -8.86 3.87 3.38
N PRO A 77 -8.40 4.68 4.34
CA PRO A 77 -9.12 4.87 5.60
C PRO A 77 -10.45 5.61 5.43
N SER A 78 -10.62 6.36 4.34
CA SER A 78 -11.84 7.13 4.08
C SER A 78 -13.01 6.27 3.59
N CYS A 79 -12.79 5.37 2.63
CA CYS A 79 -13.88 4.57 2.05
C CYS A 79 -13.82 3.07 2.37
N GLY A 80 -12.75 2.60 3.01
CA GLY A 80 -12.56 1.20 3.40
C GLY A 80 -12.11 0.27 2.28
N ARG A 81 -11.72 0.81 1.12
CA ARG A 81 -11.20 0.01 0.01
C ARG A 81 -9.76 -0.37 0.24
N TRP A 82 -9.40 -1.57 -0.16
CA TRP A 82 -8.03 -2.04 -0.16
C TRP A 82 -7.59 -2.41 -1.57
N TYR A 83 -6.30 -2.41 -1.85
CA TYR A 83 -5.71 -2.74 -3.15
C TYR A 83 -4.50 -3.66 -2.92
N PRO A 84 -4.43 -4.84 -3.54
CA PRO A 84 -3.27 -5.72 -3.37
C PRO A 84 -2.03 -5.12 -4.03
N ILE A 85 -0.87 -5.43 -3.47
CA ILE A 85 0.44 -5.29 -4.11
C ILE A 85 0.92 -6.71 -4.36
N ILE A 86 1.10 -7.08 -5.62
CA ILE A 86 1.55 -8.41 -6.05
C ILE A 86 2.73 -8.20 -6.99
N ASP A 87 3.82 -8.94 -6.78
CA ASP A 87 5.06 -8.83 -7.58
C ASP A 87 5.53 -7.38 -7.74
N SER A 88 5.50 -6.63 -6.63
CA SER A 88 5.85 -5.21 -6.59
C SER A 88 4.92 -4.25 -7.35
N ILE A 89 3.80 -4.72 -7.90
CA ILE A 89 2.83 -3.94 -8.68
C ILE A 89 1.58 -3.67 -7.81
N PRO A 90 1.21 -2.41 -7.56
CA PRO A 90 -0.04 -2.08 -6.89
C PRO A 90 -1.24 -2.17 -7.86
N HIS A 91 -2.20 -3.05 -7.57
CA HIS A 91 -3.40 -3.27 -8.38
C HIS A 91 -4.51 -2.29 -7.98
N MET A 92 -4.35 -1.01 -8.34
CA MET A 92 -5.28 0.07 -7.97
C MET A 92 -6.39 0.29 -8.99
N LEU A 93 -7.12 -0.79 -9.29
CA LEU A 93 -8.22 -0.77 -10.26
C LEU A 93 -9.54 -0.31 -9.60
N PRO A 94 -10.45 0.32 -10.37
CA PRO A 94 -11.82 0.57 -9.94
C PRO A 94 -12.61 -0.72 -9.66
N ASP A 95 -13.60 -0.63 -8.75
CA ASP A 95 -14.39 -1.79 -8.31
C ASP A 95 -15.05 -2.57 -9.47
N TYR A 96 -15.56 -1.88 -10.49
CA TYR A 96 -16.23 -2.52 -11.64
C TYR A 96 -15.29 -3.38 -12.49
N ILE A 97 -13.98 -3.14 -12.43
CA ILE A 97 -12.97 -3.99 -13.07
C ILE A 97 -12.61 -5.16 -12.13
N ARG A 98 -12.48 -4.86 -10.84
CA ARG A 98 -12.09 -5.83 -9.81
C ARG A 98 -13.09 -6.97 -9.60
N GLU A 99 -14.36 -6.79 -9.94
CA GLU A 99 -15.35 -7.89 -9.88
C GLU A 99 -14.88 -9.13 -10.66
N LYS A 100 -14.14 -8.95 -11.76
CA LYS A 100 -13.56 -10.06 -12.54
C LYS A 100 -12.40 -10.77 -11.84
N GLU A 101 -11.74 -10.10 -10.89
CA GLU A 101 -10.59 -10.59 -10.12
C GLU A 101 -11.00 -11.02 -8.69
N LYS A 102 -12.32 -11.08 -8.41
CA LYS A 102 -12.85 -11.33 -7.06
C LYS A 102 -12.28 -12.59 -6.41
N GLN A 103 -12.19 -13.69 -7.15
CA GLN A 103 -11.65 -14.94 -6.61
C GLN A 103 -10.17 -14.80 -6.26
N ASP A 104 -9.37 -14.18 -7.13
CA ASP A 104 -7.94 -13.94 -6.89
C ASP A 104 -7.71 -13.06 -5.66
N GLU A 105 -8.55 -12.05 -5.46
CA GLU A 105 -8.50 -11.18 -4.28
C GLU A 105 -8.89 -11.93 -2.99
N LEU A 106 -9.91 -12.77 -3.04
CA LEU A 106 -10.29 -13.61 -1.89
C LEU A 106 -9.18 -14.62 -1.55
N ASP A 107 -8.53 -15.20 -2.54
CA ASP A 107 -7.41 -16.12 -2.36
C ASP A 107 -6.15 -15.40 -1.85
N PHE A 108 -5.92 -14.15 -2.28
CA PHE A 108 -4.90 -13.28 -1.70
C PHE A 108 -5.16 -13.00 -0.22
N LEU A 109 -6.41 -12.67 0.15
CA LEU A 109 -6.78 -12.42 1.54
C LEU A 109 -6.65 -13.69 2.40
N GLU A 110 -7.08 -14.85 1.90
CA GLU A 110 -6.99 -16.11 2.63
C GLU A 110 -5.53 -16.50 2.92
N ARG A 111 -4.64 -16.36 1.93
CA ARG A 111 -3.19 -16.64 2.07
C ARG A 111 -2.48 -15.69 3.04
N ASN A 112 -2.97 -14.46 3.17
CA ASN A 112 -2.31 -13.40 3.92
C ASN A 112 -3.07 -12.92 5.17
N LYS A 113 -4.12 -13.64 5.60
CA LYS A 113 -5.00 -13.24 6.69
C LYS A 113 -4.31 -12.95 8.02
N ASP A 114 -3.24 -13.69 8.33
CA ASP A 114 -2.47 -13.54 9.57
C ASP A 114 -1.47 -12.37 9.52
N ARG A 115 -1.21 -11.82 8.33
CA ARG A 115 -0.24 -10.74 8.08
C ARG A 115 -0.91 -9.41 7.75
N LEU A 116 -2.22 -9.42 7.50
CA LEU A 116 -3.01 -8.26 7.17
C LEU A 116 -3.98 -7.92 8.32
N PRO A 117 -4.27 -6.63 8.55
CA PRO A 117 -5.28 -6.24 9.54
C PRO A 117 -6.67 -6.77 9.22
N GLU A 118 -7.45 -7.10 10.25
CA GLU A 118 -8.85 -7.55 10.11
C GLU A 118 -9.73 -6.59 9.30
N LYS A 119 -9.48 -5.28 9.39
CA LYS A 119 -10.21 -4.26 8.62
C LYS A 119 -10.07 -4.43 7.11
N ILE A 120 -8.99 -5.06 6.64
CA ILE A 120 -8.77 -5.43 5.24
C ILE A 120 -9.38 -6.80 4.98
N VAL A 121 -8.98 -7.80 5.78
CA VAL A 121 -9.32 -9.21 5.57
C VAL A 121 -10.83 -9.47 5.60
N TYR A 122 -11.53 -8.89 6.58
CA TYR A 122 -12.93 -9.21 6.86
C TYR A 122 -13.90 -8.07 6.55
N LYS A 123 -13.41 -6.83 6.43
CA LYS A 123 -14.28 -5.64 6.25
C LYS A 123 -13.92 -4.80 5.02
N GLY A 124 -12.86 -5.21 4.30
CA GLY A 124 -12.37 -4.50 3.14
C GLY A 124 -13.39 -4.46 2.00
N LYS A 125 -13.37 -3.36 1.25
CA LYS A 125 -14.10 -3.21 -0.01
C LYS A 125 -13.14 -3.35 -1.20
N PRO A 126 -13.62 -3.80 -2.37
CA PRO A 126 -14.96 -4.31 -2.64
C PRO A 126 -15.18 -5.71 -2.06
N HIS A 127 -14.12 -6.53 -1.98
CA HIS A 127 -14.18 -7.92 -1.53
C HIS A 127 -13.52 -8.11 -0.17
N SER A 128 -14.11 -8.98 0.65
CA SER A 128 -13.58 -9.43 1.93
C SER A 128 -14.06 -10.84 2.25
N LEU A 129 -13.36 -11.53 3.16
CA LEU A 129 -13.68 -12.92 3.52
C LEU A 129 -15.03 -13.05 4.25
N LEU A 130 -15.52 -11.99 4.90
CA LEU A 130 -16.82 -12.01 5.57
C LEU A 130 -17.99 -12.02 4.57
N GLN A 131 -17.77 -11.53 3.34
CA GLN A 131 -18.78 -11.57 2.27
C GLN A 131 -18.95 -12.97 1.66
N LYS A 132 -18.15 -13.99 2.05
CA LYS A 132 -18.29 -15.39 1.58
C LYS A 132 -19.53 -16.12 2.13
N VAL A 133 -20.40 -15.45 2.90
CA VAL A 133 -21.61 -16.06 3.46
C VAL A 133 -22.84 -15.59 2.68
N TYR A 134 -23.13 -16.21 1.53
CA TYR A 134 -24.47 -16.30 0.95
C TYR A 134 -24.60 -17.57 0.11
#